data_AF-A0A968BSZ5-F1
#
_entry.id   AF-A0A968BSZ5-F1
#
_cell.length_a   1.000
_cell.length_b   1.000
_cell.length_c   1.000
_cell.angle_alpha   90.00
_cell.angle_beta   90.00
_cell.angle_gamma   90.00
#
_symmetry.space_group_name_H-M   'P 1'
#
loop_
_entity.id
_entity.type
_entity.pdbx_description
1 polymer ?
#
loop_
_entity_poly.entity_id
_entity_poly.type
_entity_poly.pdbx_seq_one_letter_code
_entity_poly.pdbx_strand_id
1 'polypeptide(L)' 'YGICEQCDAEIDPARLKALPYATLCLRCQQRLSA' A
#
# COMPACT_ATOMS: atom_id res chain seq x y z
N TYR A 1 2.01 -8.95 -6.10
CA TYR A 1 1.10 -7.80 -6.22
C TYR A 1 0.17 -7.77 -5.03
N GLY A 2 -0.04 -6.61 -4.42
CA GLY A 2 -0.89 -6.50 -3.24
C GLY A 2 -0.23 -6.81 -1.91
N ILE A 3 1.10 -6.78 -1.82
CA ILE A 3 1.83 -6.82 -0.56
C ILE A 3 2.66 -5.55 -0.46
N CYS A 4 2.69 -4.95 0.73
CA CYS A 4 3.43 -3.74 1.03
C CYS A 4 4.93 -4.03 1.10
N GLU A 5 5.74 -3.31 0.33
CA GLU A 5 7.20 -3.47 0.30
C GLU A 5 7.91 -3.06 1.62
N GLN A 6 7.21 -2.37 2.52
CA GLN A 6 7.82 -1.82 3.74
C GLN A 6 7.44 -2.59 5.02
N CYS A 7 6.32 -3.30 5.01
CA CYS A 7 5.84 -4.00 6.21
C CYS A 7 5.33 -5.41 5.93
N ASP A 8 5.49 -5.90 4.69
CA ASP A 8 5.08 -7.23 4.24
C ASP A 8 3.59 -7.57 4.51
N ALA A 9 2.78 -6.54 4.74
CA ALA A 9 1.36 -6.70 4.98
C ALA A 9 0.59 -6.61 3.66
N GLU A 10 -0.55 -7.28 3.59
CA GLU A 10 -1.45 -7.20 2.45
C GLU A 10 -1.94 -5.75 2.24
N ILE A 11 -1.88 -5.28 1.00
CA ILE A 11 -2.40 -3.99 0.59
C ILE A 11 -3.90 -4.13 0.39
N ASP A 12 -4.66 -3.24 1.02
CA ASP A 12 -6.11 -3.24 0.96
C ASP A 12 -6.60 -3.34 -0.50
N PRO A 13 -7.48 -4.29 -0.83
CA PRO A 13 -7.96 -4.45 -2.20
C PRO A 13 -8.71 -3.22 -2.71
N ALA A 14 -9.33 -2.41 -1.84
CA ALA A 14 -9.91 -1.13 -2.26
C ALA A 14 -8.83 -0.15 -2.75
N ARG A 15 -7.64 -0.19 -2.12
CA ARG A 15 -6.48 0.60 -2.55
C ARG A 15 -5.93 0.11 -3.88
N LEU A 16 -5.83 -1.19 -4.09
CA LEU A 16 -5.41 -1.76 -5.38
C LEU A 16 -6.44 -1.50 -6.50
N LYS A 17 -7.74 -1.44 -6.18
CA LYS A 17 -8.78 -1.05 -7.14
C LYS A 17 -8.65 0.41 -7.57
N ALA A 18 -8.35 1.31 -6.64
CA ALA A 18 -8.14 2.72 -6.93
C ALA A 18 -6.77 2.98 -7.60
N LEU A 19 -5.73 2.29 -7.14
CA LEU A 19 -4.33 2.42 -7.56
C LEU A 19 -3.68 1.03 -7.67
N PRO A 20 -3.79 0.36 -8.84
CA PRO A 20 -3.31 -1.01 -9.04
C PRO A 20 -1.78 -1.17 -8.92
N TYR A 21 -1.06 -0.07 -9.10
CA TYR A 21 0.40 0.02 -8.99
C TYR A 21 0.88 0.43 -7.60
N ALA A 22 -0.02 0.52 -6.60
CA ALA A 22 0.40 0.83 -5.24
C ALA A 22 1.33 -0.26 -4.69
N THR A 23 2.55 0.14 -4.32
CA THR A 23 3.55 -0.77 -3.73
C THR A 23 3.58 -0.71 -2.20
N LEU A 24 2.92 0.29 -1.60
CA LEU A 24 2.86 0.50 -0.15
C LEU A 24 1.41 0.49 0.35
N CYS A 25 1.22 -0.04 1.56
CA CYS A 25 -0.05 0.06 2.27
C CYS A 25 -0.32 1.50 2.70
N LEU A 26 -1.59 1.82 2.97
CA LEU A 26 -2.02 3.17 3.34
C LEU A 26 -1.25 3.72 4.55
N ARG A 27 -0.96 2.86 5.54
CA ARG A 27 -0.21 3.23 6.76
C ARG A 27 1.24 3.62 6.45
N CYS A 28 1.94 2.83 5.64
CA CYS A 28 3.32 3.10 5.25
C CYS A 28 3.40 4.32 4.34
N GLN A 29 2.45 4.47 3.43
CA GLN A 29 2.38 5.64 2.57
C GLN A 29 2.14 6.93 3.37
N GLN A 30 1.23 6.91 4.37
CA GLN A 30 0.98 8.05 5.25
C GLN A 30 2.22 8.46 6.06
N ARG A 31 3.10 7.51 6.40
CA ARG A 31 4.35 7.78 7.12
C ARG A 31 5.40 8.49 6.24
N LEU A 32 5.36 8.29 4.92
CA LEU A 32 6.30 8.91 3.97
C LEU A 32 5.93 10.35 3.59
N SER A 33 4.67 10.72 3.74
CA SER A 33 4.15 12.06 3.39
C SER A 33 4.22 13.07 4.54
N ALA A 34 4.94 12.75 5.62
CA ALA A 34 5.12 13.61 6.80
C ALA A 34 6.50 14.29 6.77
#